data_AF-A0A1F3JEH2-F1
#
_entry.id   AF-A0A1F3JEH2-F1
#
_cell.length_a   1.000
_cell.length_b   1.000
_cell.length_c   1.000
_cell.angle_alpha   90.00
_cell.angle_beta   90.00
_cell.angle_gamma   90.00
#
_symmetry.space_group_name_H-M   'P 1'
#
loop_
_entity.id
_entity.type
_entity.pdbx_description
1 polymer ?
#
loop_
_entity_poly.entity_id
_entity_poly.type
_entity_poly.pdbx_seq_one_letter_code
_entity_poly.pdbx_strand_id
1 'polypeptide(L)'
;MKEIFTILIIFLTFEQLFAQDLIVTKENDSINCKITKVKNNIVFFIRKHNTNFNNNLLSINQISSTKYNYYKDDAISTEKISLYNEFYPHWRLSGNKGYNYLIGIISNDVSYEFKQYVKELKKGTNYSIDLSYYMKNKFGVGFQYKLFHTFNEMDNIYIITSTGATKYGKMSDDITTVFIGPFFTTRLLSMNKLNAFVANIGIGFINYYDKKVVVDNYTITANTIGLSFGVGYDVGLSKNIAVGMQLAFTLGGLSEYQLKDGSSTQTVKLPSDSYESLNRIDLSLGLRLNSSK
;
A
#
# COMPACT_ATOMS: atom_id res chain seq x y z
N MET A 1 -23.40 -34.40 5.14
CA MET A 1 -22.02 -34.87 4.92
C MET A 1 -21.04 -33.72 5.18
N LYS A 2 -20.69 -33.21 6.36
CA LYS A 2 -20.57 -33.65 7.76
C LYS A 2 -19.52 -34.70 8.12
N GLU A 3 -18.79 -35.29 7.15
CA GLU A 3 -17.70 -36.25 7.47
C GLU A 3 -16.36 -35.97 6.78
N ILE A 4 -16.19 -34.82 6.11
CA ILE A 4 -14.89 -34.43 5.53
C ILE A 4 -14.08 -33.50 6.47
N PHE A 5 -14.63 -33.15 7.64
CA PHE A 5 -13.98 -32.24 8.59
C PHE A 5 -13.20 -32.94 9.72
N THR A 6 -13.10 -34.27 9.71
CA THR A 6 -12.55 -35.06 10.82
C THR A 6 -11.16 -35.66 10.55
N ILE A 7 -10.48 -35.26 9.46
CA ILE A 7 -9.10 -35.73 9.12
C ILE A 7 -8.06 -34.59 9.17
N LEU A 8 -8.41 -33.41 9.70
CA LEU A 8 -7.49 -32.27 9.83
C LEU A 8 -7.17 -31.87 11.28
N ILE A 9 -7.25 -32.80 12.24
CA ILE A 9 -6.88 -32.56 13.65
C ILE A 9 -6.17 -33.80 14.25
N ILE A 10 -5.18 -34.36 13.55
CA ILE A 10 -4.18 -35.28 14.15
C ILE A 10 -2.80 -35.01 13.54
N PHE A 11 -2.37 -33.74 13.56
CA PHE A 11 -0.95 -33.38 13.33
C PHE A 11 -0.62 -32.11 14.12
N LEU A 12 -0.98 -32.10 15.40
CA LEU A 12 -0.61 -31.04 16.35
C LEU A 12 -0.63 -31.62 17.76
N THR A 13 0.46 -32.32 18.10
CA THR A 13 1.16 -32.24 19.39
C THR A 13 2.41 -33.11 19.30
N PHE A 14 3.40 -32.66 18.52
CA PHE A 14 4.77 -32.85 18.98
C PHE A 14 5.11 -31.57 19.73
N GLU A 15 4.80 -31.52 21.03
CA GLU A 15 5.56 -30.65 21.90
C GLU A 15 6.97 -31.24 21.94
N GLN A 16 7.83 -30.75 21.06
CA GLN A 16 9.26 -30.91 21.27
C GLN A 16 9.57 -30.14 22.56
N LEU A 17 9.71 -30.87 23.66
CA LEU A 17 10.40 -30.43 24.86
C LEU A 17 11.80 -30.00 24.44
N PHE A 18 12.00 -28.70 24.23
CA PHE A 18 13.26 -28.17 23.72
C PHE A 18 14.13 -27.77 24.89
N ALA A 19 15.01 -28.70 25.27
CA ALA A 19 16.07 -28.49 26.25
C ALA A 19 16.85 -27.15 26.04
N GLN A 20 17.28 -26.55 27.14
CA GLN A 20 18.05 -25.29 27.14
C GLN A 20 19.54 -25.55 26.94
N ASP A 21 20.23 -24.57 26.39
CA ASP A 21 21.65 -24.65 26.08
C ASP A 21 22.48 -24.14 27.28
N LEU A 22 23.70 -24.65 27.38
CA LEU A 22 24.70 -24.20 28.34
C LEU A 22 25.83 -23.49 27.59
N ILE A 23 26.16 -22.27 28.02
CA ILE A 23 27.42 -21.61 27.67
C ILE A 23 28.30 -21.62 28.92
N VAL A 24 29.54 -22.12 28.79
CA VAL A 24 30.58 -22.02 29.82
C VAL A 24 31.58 -20.96 29.39
N THR A 25 31.80 -19.94 30.20
CA THR A 25 32.78 -18.87 29.92
C THR A 25 34.19 -19.31 30.30
N LYS A 26 35.21 -18.61 29.81
CA LYS A 26 36.61 -18.83 30.21
C LYS A 26 36.91 -18.45 31.66
N GLU A 27 36.03 -17.63 32.25
CA GLU A 27 36.05 -17.30 33.68
C GLU A 27 35.38 -18.40 34.52
N ASN A 28 35.02 -19.52 33.90
CA ASN A 28 34.41 -20.69 34.51
C ASN A 28 32.95 -20.47 34.98
N ASP A 29 32.29 -19.43 34.49
CA ASP A 29 30.87 -19.21 34.72
C ASP A 29 30.00 -20.06 33.79
N SER A 30 28.92 -20.60 34.34
CA SER A 30 27.93 -21.36 33.59
C SER A 30 26.65 -20.54 33.37
N ILE A 31 26.28 -20.37 32.12
CA ILE A 31 25.12 -19.59 31.69
C ILE A 31 24.07 -20.56 31.14
N ASN A 32 22.95 -20.70 31.87
CA ASN A 32 21.76 -21.34 31.35
C ASN A 32 21.02 -20.38 30.40
N CYS A 33 20.89 -20.76 29.13
CA CYS A 33 20.38 -19.90 28.08
C CYS A 33 19.78 -20.65 26.88
N LYS A 34 19.23 -19.91 25.92
CA LYS A 34 18.98 -20.43 24.57
C LYS A 34 19.84 -19.68 23.57
N ILE A 35 20.69 -20.39 22.84
CA ILE A 35 21.49 -19.80 21.76
C ILE A 35 20.57 -19.56 20.58
N THR A 36 20.39 -18.29 20.20
CA THR A 36 19.50 -17.91 19.11
C THR A 36 20.23 -17.82 17.78
N LYS A 37 21.51 -17.40 17.80
CA LYS A 37 22.30 -17.18 16.59
C LYS A 37 23.79 -17.12 16.90
N VAL A 38 24.61 -17.65 16.00
CA VAL A 38 26.06 -17.42 16.01
C VAL A 38 26.43 -16.73 14.70
N LYS A 39 27.03 -15.54 14.78
CA LYS A 39 27.46 -14.78 13.60
C LYS A 39 28.63 -13.87 13.94
N ASN A 40 29.60 -13.76 13.03
CA ASN A 40 30.74 -12.84 13.14
C ASN A 40 31.48 -12.96 14.48
N ASN A 41 31.80 -14.19 14.91
CA ASN A 41 32.49 -14.46 16.18
C ASN A 41 31.72 -14.06 17.45
N ILE A 42 30.42 -13.77 17.34
CA ILE A 42 29.53 -13.41 18.44
C ILE A 42 28.43 -14.46 18.56
N VAL A 43 28.19 -14.91 19.78
CA VAL A 43 27.08 -15.78 20.16
C VAL A 43 25.98 -14.90 20.75
N PHE A 44 24.81 -14.93 20.14
CA PHE A 44 23.60 -14.28 20.63
C PHE A 44 22.77 -15.32 21.37
N PHE A 45 22.40 -15.00 22.61
CA PHE A 45 21.64 -15.91 23.45
C PHE A 45 20.65 -15.16 24.35
N ILE A 46 19.61 -15.87 24.76
CA ILE A 46 18.60 -15.37 25.70
C ILE A 46 18.82 -16.04 27.05
N ARG A 47 18.91 -15.24 28.12
CA ARG A 47 18.98 -15.73 29.50
C ARG A 47 17.79 -15.21 30.30
N LYS A 48 17.25 -16.06 31.17
CA LYS A 48 16.26 -15.66 32.17
C LYS A 48 16.96 -15.07 33.39
N HIS A 49 16.55 -13.88 33.80
CA HIS A 49 16.91 -13.28 35.07
C HIS A 49 15.61 -12.95 35.82
N ASN A 50 15.34 -13.70 36.89
CA ASN A 50 14.06 -13.72 37.61
C ASN A 50 12.88 -14.02 36.66
N THR A 51 12.05 -13.01 36.38
CA THR A 51 10.85 -13.10 35.51
C THR A 51 11.09 -12.55 34.10
N ASN A 52 12.22 -11.87 33.87
CA ASN A 52 12.53 -11.15 32.64
C ASN A 52 13.57 -11.89 31.80
N PHE A 53 13.45 -11.79 30.47
CA PHE A 53 14.36 -12.39 29.51
C PHE A 53 15.22 -11.31 28.89
N ASN A 54 16.53 -11.45 29.00
CA ASN A 54 17.48 -10.47 28.47
C ASN A 54 18.25 -11.08 27.29
N ASN A 55 18.30 -10.33 26.19
CA ASN A 55 19.21 -10.61 25.09
C ASN A 55 20.61 -10.26 25.52
N ASN A 56 21.50 -11.24 25.42
CA ASN A 56 22.90 -11.06 25.70
C ASN A 56 23.70 -11.48 24.48
N LEU A 57 24.87 -10.88 24.37
CA LEU A 57 25.86 -11.22 23.37
C LEU A 57 27.16 -11.53 24.10
N LEU A 58 27.85 -12.55 23.62
CA LEU A 58 29.16 -12.93 24.14
C LEU A 58 30.07 -13.23 22.96
N SER A 59 31.31 -12.72 23.02
CA SER A 59 32.32 -13.04 22.03
C SER A 59 32.72 -14.50 22.18
N ILE A 60 32.95 -15.22 21.08
CA ILE A 60 33.40 -16.63 21.15
C ILE A 60 34.73 -16.74 21.91
N ASN A 61 35.54 -15.67 21.90
CA ASN A 61 36.82 -15.62 22.60
C ASN A 61 36.66 -15.68 24.12
N GLN A 62 35.48 -15.33 24.65
CA GLN A 62 35.12 -15.39 26.07
C GLN A 62 34.45 -16.72 26.44
N ILE A 63 34.15 -17.56 25.46
CA ILE A 63 33.48 -18.85 25.63
C ILE A 63 34.54 -19.95 25.73
N SER A 64 34.42 -20.77 26.76
CA SER A 64 35.19 -22.00 26.94
C SER A 64 34.53 -23.17 26.22
N SER A 65 33.22 -23.35 26.39
CA SER A 65 32.46 -24.37 25.65
C SER A 65 30.97 -24.03 25.55
N THR A 66 30.30 -24.64 24.58
CA THR A 66 28.84 -24.60 24.44
C THR A 66 28.28 -26.02 24.37
N LYS A 67 27.13 -26.25 25.01
CA LYS A 67 26.38 -27.50 24.92
C LYS A 67 24.93 -27.20 24.61
N TYR A 68 24.48 -27.59 23.43
CA TYR A 68 23.08 -27.46 23.05
C TYR A 68 22.23 -28.50 23.80
N ASN A 69 20.99 -28.14 24.16
CA ASN A 69 20.04 -29.06 24.78
C ASN A 69 20.57 -29.72 26.08
N TYR A 70 21.34 -28.98 26.88
CA TYR A 70 21.97 -29.45 28.10
C TYR A 70 21.00 -29.62 29.28
N TYR A 71 20.06 -28.68 29.48
CA TYR A 71 19.09 -28.74 30.58
C TYR A 71 17.76 -29.37 30.14
N LYS A 72 17.26 -30.32 30.93
CA LYS A 72 16.04 -31.08 30.62
C LYS A 72 14.73 -30.38 31.02
N ASP A 73 14.77 -29.43 31.94
CA ASP A 73 13.61 -28.68 32.42
C ASP A 73 13.62 -27.22 31.94
N ASP A 74 12.50 -26.79 31.35
CA ASP A 74 12.38 -25.47 30.74
C ASP A 74 12.08 -24.35 31.74
N ALA A 75 13.11 -23.60 32.13
CA ALA A 75 12.94 -22.26 32.71
C ALA A 75 12.30 -21.22 31.76
N ILE A 76 12.28 -21.44 30.43
CA ILE A 76 11.92 -20.47 29.38
C ILE A 76 10.82 -21.07 28.48
N SER A 77 9.60 -20.53 28.51
CA SER A 77 8.50 -21.06 27.68
C SER A 77 8.62 -20.67 26.21
N THR A 78 8.31 -21.63 25.33
CA THR A 78 8.40 -21.58 23.85
C THR A 78 7.61 -20.42 23.23
N GLU A 79 6.52 -20.00 23.86
CA GLU A 79 5.73 -18.82 23.44
C GLU A 79 6.56 -17.53 23.41
N LYS A 80 7.51 -17.35 24.33
CA LYS A 80 8.32 -16.13 24.43
C LYS A 80 9.51 -16.09 23.48
N ILE A 81 10.00 -17.25 23.01
CA ILE A 81 11.09 -17.33 22.02
C ILE A 81 10.57 -16.98 20.62
N SER A 82 9.31 -17.33 20.29
CA SER A 82 8.69 -16.95 19.00
C SER A 82 8.45 -15.45 18.84
N LEU A 83 8.36 -14.71 19.95
CA LEU A 83 8.30 -13.24 19.97
C LEU A 83 9.63 -12.56 19.60
N TYR A 84 10.74 -13.30 19.62
CA TYR A 84 12.11 -12.78 19.43
C TYR A 84 12.77 -13.21 18.12
N ASN A 85 12.21 -14.16 17.38
CA ASN A 85 12.43 -14.21 15.93
C ASN A 85 11.94 -12.90 15.32
N GLU A 86 12.61 -12.37 14.30
CA GLU A 86 12.29 -11.08 13.66
C GLU A 86 10.85 -11.06 13.13
N PHE A 87 9.85 -10.84 14.00
CA PHE A 87 8.46 -10.77 13.63
C PHE A 87 8.23 -9.39 13.02
N TYR A 88 8.43 -9.30 11.70
CA TYR A 88 7.94 -8.19 10.91
C TYR A 88 6.84 -8.72 10.00
N PRO A 89 5.75 -7.96 9.83
CA PRO A 89 4.68 -8.39 8.94
C PRO A 89 5.20 -8.40 7.50
N HIS A 90 5.09 -9.56 6.86
CA HIS A 90 5.44 -9.76 5.46
C HIS A 90 4.32 -9.20 4.57
N TRP A 91 3.08 -9.58 4.84
CA TRP A 91 1.93 -9.08 4.10
C TRP A 91 1.42 -7.79 4.71
N ARG A 92 1.10 -6.83 3.84
CA ARG A 92 0.43 -5.58 4.21
C ARG A 92 -0.66 -5.28 3.19
N LEU A 93 -1.90 -5.22 3.67
CA LEU A 93 -3.06 -4.72 2.95
C LEU A 93 -3.39 -3.32 3.46
N SER A 94 -3.58 -2.37 2.56
CA SER A 94 -3.96 -0.99 2.89
C SER A 94 -5.20 -0.60 2.15
N GLY A 95 -6.18 -0.05 2.86
CA GLY A 95 -7.35 0.60 2.26
C GLY A 95 -7.32 2.08 2.62
N ASN A 96 -7.41 2.96 1.63
CA ASN A 96 -7.41 4.41 1.82
C ASN A 96 -8.65 5.05 1.21
N LYS A 97 -9.09 6.14 1.83
CA LYS A 97 -10.11 7.05 1.31
C LYS A 97 -9.65 8.49 1.53
N GLY A 98 -9.87 9.35 0.54
CA GLY A 98 -9.36 10.70 0.61
C GLY A 98 -9.96 11.67 -0.38
N TYR A 99 -9.36 12.85 -0.40
CA TYR A 99 -9.61 13.91 -1.37
C TYR A 99 -8.42 14.05 -2.30
N ASN A 100 -8.68 14.51 -3.51
CA ASN A 100 -7.62 14.76 -4.48
C ASN A 100 -7.79 16.09 -5.19
N TYR A 101 -6.72 16.48 -5.87
CA TYR A 101 -6.68 17.65 -6.73
C TYR A 101 -5.92 17.33 -8.02
N LEU A 102 -6.56 17.51 -9.17
CA LEU A 102 -5.93 17.44 -10.49
C LEU A 102 -5.02 18.65 -10.68
N ILE A 103 -3.75 18.41 -11.00
CA ILE A 103 -2.72 19.45 -11.17
C ILE A 103 -2.47 19.82 -12.63
N GLY A 104 -3.18 19.20 -13.58
CA GLY A 104 -3.17 19.59 -14.99
C GLY A 104 -3.49 21.07 -15.18
N ILE A 105 -2.83 21.72 -16.15
CA ILE A 105 -3.10 23.12 -16.48
C ILE A 105 -4.47 23.20 -17.17
N ILE A 106 -5.28 24.21 -16.84
CA ILE A 106 -6.52 24.49 -17.58
C ILE A 106 -6.10 25.12 -18.90
N SER A 107 -6.47 24.53 -20.05
CA SER A 107 -6.12 25.10 -21.35
C SER A 107 -6.61 26.55 -21.47
N ASN A 108 -5.81 27.39 -22.13
CA ASN A 108 -6.21 28.76 -22.45
C ASN A 108 -7.39 28.82 -23.44
N ASP A 109 -7.66 27.71 -24.13
CA ASP A 109 -8.80 27.56 -25.05
C ASP A 109 -10.15 27.44 -24.32
N VAL A 110 -10.13 27.22 -23.00
CA VAL A 110 -11.33 27.24 -22.18
C VAL A 110 -11.81 28.67 -22.03
N SER A 111 -12.98 28.97 -22.63
CA SER A 111 -13.66 30.27 -22.49
C SER A 111 -13.78 30.70 -21.02
N TYR A 112 -13.70 32.00 -20.77
CA TYR A 112 -13.71 32.56 -19.41
C TYR A 112 -14.90 32.06 -18.56
N GLU A 113 -16.08 31.94 -19.17
CA GLU A 113 -17.30 31.41 -18.56
C GLU A 113 -17.19 29.97 -18.05
N PHE A 114 -16.36 29.13 -18.69
CA PHE A 114 -16.17 27.72 -18.29
C PHE A 114 -14.96 27.50 -17.38
N LYS A 115 -14.15 28.53 -17.10
CA LYS A 115 -12.97 28.36 -16.22
C LYS A 115 -13.33 27.90 -14.83
N GLN A 116 -14.41 28.43 -14.26
CA GLN A 116 -14.87 28.02 -12.93
C GLN A 116 -15.41 26.59 -12.95
N TYR A 117 -16.11 26.21 -14.03
CA TYR A 117 -16.57 24.84 -14.24
C TYR A 117 -15.41 23.84 -14.24
N VAL A 118 -14.37 24.09 -15.04
CA VAL A 118 -13.19 23.22 -15.12
C VAL A 118 -12.40 23.21 -13.80
N LYS A 119 -12.37 24.34 -13.08
CA LYS A 119 -11.69 24.44 -11.78
C LYS A 119 -12.33 23.54 -10.73
N GLU A 120 -13.66 23.43 -10.69
CA GLU A 120 -14.34 22.54 -9.74
C GLU A 120 -14.13 21.06 -10.08
N LEU A 121 -14.05 20.71 -11.37
CA LEU A 121 -13.69 19.34 -11.80
C LEU A 121 -12.32 18.89 -11.32
N LYS A 122 -11.41 19.81 -10.96
CA LYS A 122 -10.09 19.44 -10.42
C LYS A 122 -10.17 18.76 -9.06
N LYS A 123 -11.21 19.04 -8.27
CA LYS A 123 -11.36 18.47 -6.92
C LYS A 123 -12.17 17.19 -7.02
N GLY A 124 -11.83 16.18 -6.24
CA GLY A 124 -12.69 15.02 -6.13
C GLY A 124 -12.35 14.12 -4.96
N THR A 125 -12.77 12.88 -5.08
CA THR A 125 -12.56 11.85 -4.06
C THR A 125 -11.72 10.71 -4.63
N ASN A 126 -10.90 10.10 -3.77
CA ASN A 126 -10.11 8.94 -4.12
C ASN A 126 -10.29 7.80 -3.13
N TYR A 127 -10.11 6.59 -3.65
CA TYR A 127 -10.02 5.35 -2.90
C TYR A 127 -8.82 4.56 -3.40
N SER A 128 -8.07 3.93 -2.51
CA SER A 128 -7.01 3.02 -2.93
C SER A 128 -6.95 1.75 -2.10
N ILE A 129 -6.54 0.67 -2.76
CA ILE A 129 -6.23 -0.61 -2.14
C ILE A 129 -4.83 -1.01 -2.58
N ASP A 130 -3.95 -1.21 -1.59
CA ASP A 130 -2.57 -1.63 -1.82
C ASP A 130 -2.33 -2.97 -1.13
N LEU A 131 -1.96 -4.01 -1.89
CA LEU A 131 -1.48 -5.28 -1.36
C LEU A 131 0.03 -5.36 -1.57
N SER A 132 0.79 -5.60 -0.51
CA SER A 132 2.25 -5.69 -0.57
C SER A 132 2.80 -6.87 0.23
N TYR A 133 3.90 -7.41 -0.27
CA TYR A 133 4.72 -8.42 0.38
C TYR A 133 6.13 -7.87 0.61
N TYR A 134 6.55 -7.83 1.88
CA TYR A 134 7.86 -7.40 2.33
C TYR A 134 8.79 -8.61 2.47
N MET A 135 9.78 -8.74 1.58
CA MET A 135 10.76 -9.83 1.64
C MET A 135 11.68 -9.72 2.85
N LYS A 136 11.92 -8.49 3.33
CA LYS A 136 12.70 -8.17 4.53
C LYS A 136 11.96 -7.10 5.34
N ASN A 137 12.52 -6.69 6.48
CA ASN A 137 11.94 -5.62 7.28
C ASN A 137 11.77 -4.26 6.55
N LYS A 138 12.50 -4.03 5.44
CA LYS A 138 12.53 -2.74 4.74
C LYS A 138 11.85 -2.72 3.37
N PHE A 139 12.11 -3.71 2.52
CA PHE A 139 11.71 -3.66 1.11
C PHE A 139 10.60 -4.65 0.79
N GLY A 140 9.70 -4.24 -0.09
CA GLY A 140 8.61 -5.06 -0.57
C GLY A 140 8.18 -4.71 -1.98
N VAL A 141 7.35 -5.58 -2.53
CA VAL A 141 6.69 -5.41 -3.82
C VAL A 141 5.20 -5.65 -3.63
N GLY A 142 4.40 -5.07 -4.50
CA GLY A 142 2.96 -5.15 -4.34
C GLY A 142 2.22 -4.76 -5.59
N PHE A 143 0.91 -4.70 -5.44
CA PHE A 143 -0.03 -4.30 -6.46
C PHE A 143 -1.01 -3.29 -5.89
N GLN A 144 -1.22 -2.19 -6.61
CA GLN A 144 -2.09 -1.11 -6.19
C GLN A 144 -3.24 -0.93 -7.16
N TYR A 145 -4.40 -0.67 -6.59
CA TYR A 145 -5.60 -0.24 -7.28
C TYR A 145 -5.98 1.13 -6.73
N LYS A 146 -6.14 2.14 -7.59
CA LYS A 146 -6.62 3.47 -7.19
C LYS A 146 -7.81 3.87 -8.04
N LEU A 147 -8.88 4.28 -7.39
CA LEU A 147 -10.07 4.85 -7.98
C LEU A 147 -10.13 6.34 -7.66
N PHE A 148 -10.29 7.17 -8.68
CA PHE A 148 -10.55 8.60 -8.55
C PHE A 148 -11.88 8.93 -9.22
N HIS A 149 -12.67 9.79 -8.57
CA HIS A 149 -13.94 10.28 -9.07
C HIS A 149 -14.07 11.80 -8.85
N THR A 150 -14.47 12.52 -9.89
CA THR A 150 -14.87 13.93 -9.84
C THR A 150 -16.14 14.15 -10.67
N PHE A 151 -16.94 15.13 -10.26
CA PHE A 151 -18.17 15.49 -10.94
C PHE A 151 -18.38 16.99 -10.86
N ASN A 152 -18.85 17.58 -11.95
CA ASN A 152 -19.37 18.94 -11.95
C ASN A 152 -20.45 19.10 -13.02
N GLU A 153 -21.35 20.05 -12.80
CA GLU A 153 -22.39 20.42 -13.75
C GLU A 153 -22.62 21.93 -13.79
N MET A 154 -23.15 22.40 -14.92
CA MET A 154 -23.53 23.78 -15.18
C MET A 154 -24.78 23.79 -16.05
N ASP A 155 -25.80 24.54 -15.63
CA ASP A 155 -27.04 24.71 -16.39
C ASP A 155 -26.98 25.94 -17.30
N ASN A 156 -27.98 26.04 -18.19
CA ASN A 156 -28.19 27.18 -19.10
C ASN A 156 -27.00 27.49 -20.01
N ILE A 157 -26.25 26.48 -20.42
CA ILE A 157 -25.29 26.63 -21.52
C ILE A 157 -26.03 26.68 -22.85
N TYR A 158 -25.43 27.32 -23.85
CA TYR A 158 -25.96 27.32 -25.21
C TYR A 158 -24.89 26.85 -26.20
N ILE A 159 -25.32 26.10 -27.22
CA ILE A 159 -24.50 25.75 -28.37
C ILE A 159 -25.16 26.27 -29.64
N ILE A 160 -24.34 26.72 -30.59
CA ILE A 160 -24.79 27.07 -31.93
C ILE A 160 -24.60 25.83 -32.80
N THR A 161 -25.71 25.27 -33.29
CA THR A 161 -25.67 24.08 -34.16
C THR A 161 -25.09 24.42 -35.54
N SER A 162 -24.76 23.40 -36.33
CA SER A 162 -24.32 23.56 -37.73
C SER A 162 -25.35 24.28 -38.62
N THR A 163 -26.63 24.32 -38.20
CA THR A 163 -27.71 25.04 -38.89
C THR A 163 -27.87 26.50 -38.45
N GLY A 164 -27.05 26.97 -37.50
CA GLY A 164 -27.15 28.30 -36.89
C GLY A 164 -28.20 28.42 -35.78
N ALA A 165 -29.00 27.37 -35.53
CA ALA A 165 -29.94 27.36 -34.42
C ALA A 165 -29.22 27.29 -33.07
N THR A 166 -29.68 28.07 -32.09
CA THR A 166 -29.19 28.02 -30.71
C THR A 166 -29.96 26.97 -29.92
N LYS A 167 -29.23 26.04 -29.30
CA LYS A 167 -29.80 25.01 -28.42
C LYS A 167 -29.30 25.25 -27.00
N TYR A 168 -30.24 25.34 -26.05
CA TYR A 168 -29.93 25.48 -24.63
C TYR A 168 -29.94 24.11 -23.96
N GLY A 169 -29.12 23.96 -22.92
CA GLY A 169 -29.11 22.74 -22.13
C GLY A 169 -28.14 22.81 -20.97
N LYS A 170 -27.77 21.63 -20.48
CA LYS A 170 -26.78 21.48 -19.41
C LYS A 170 -25.43 21.04 -19.95
N MET A 171 -24.40 21.34 -19.18
CA MET A 171 -23.07 20.77 -19.30
C MET A 171 -22.77 19.98 -18.03
N SER A 172 -22.26 18.75 -18.16
CA SER A 172 -21.78 17.99 -17.00
C SER A 172 -20.68 17.02 -17.39
N ASP A 173 -19.73 16.78 -16.49
CA ASP A 173 -18.70 15.75 -16.62
C ASP A 173 -18.72 14.91 -15.34
N ASP A 174 -18.83 13.59 -15.49
CA ASP A 174 -18.77 12.58 -14.42
C ASP A 174 -17.59 11.66 -14.72
N ILE A 175 -16.44 12.05 -14.17
CA ILE A 175 -15.14 11.51 -14.54
C ILE A 175 -14.70 10.51 -13.48
N THR A 176 -14.45 9.30 -13.93
CA THR A 176 -13.84 8.22 -13.16
C THR A 176 -12.52 7.80 -13.79
N THR A 177 -11.47 7.69 -12.99
CA THR A 177 -10.21 7.08 -13.43
C THR A 177 -9.78 5.95 -12.52
N VAL A 178 -9.25 4.89 -13.12
CA VAL A 178 -8.74 3.71 -12.42
C VAL A 178 -7.27 3.54 -12.75
N PHE A 179 -6.40 3.59 -11.75
CA PHE A 179 -5.01 3.14 -11.87
C PHE A 179 -4.90 1.70 -11.37
N ILE A 180 -4.22 0.85 -12.12
CA ILE A 180 -3.92 -0.53 -11.72
C ILE A 180 -2.49 -0.89 -12.12
N GLY A 181 -1.69 -1.37 -11.17
CA GLY A 181 -0.33 -1.78 -11.50
C GLY A 181 0.55 -2.22 -10.33
N PRO A 182 1.69 -2.85 -10.63
CA PRO A 182 2.67 -3.22 -9.64
C PRO A 182 3.37 -2.00 -9.04
N PHE A 183 3.85 -2.15 -7.80
CA PHE A 183 4.67 -1.16 -7.14
C PHE A 183 5.79 -1.79 -6.33
N PHE A 184 6.86 -1.02 -6.15
CA PHE A 184 7.89 -1.24 -5.16
C PHE A 184 7.61 -0.38 -3.92
N THR A 185 7.85 -0.92 -2.73
CA THR A 185 7.67 -0.20 -1.47
C THR A 185 8.85 -0.37 -0.53
N THR A 186 9.14 0.68 0.22
CA THR A 186 10.05 0.66 1.35
C THR A 186 9.33 1.13 2.60
N ARG A 187 9.75 0.61 3.76
CA ARG A 187 9.27 1.06 5.07
C ARG A 187 10.40 1.27 6.06
N LEU A 188 10.22 2.22 6.97
CA LEU A 188 11.05 2.43 8.15
C LEU A 188 10.17 2.23 9.38
N LEU A 189 10.45 1.17 10.14
CA LEU A 189 9.72 0.84 11.37
C LEU A 189 10.31 1.64 12.54
N SER A 190 9.44 2.10 13.44
CA SER A 190 9.86 2.65 14.74
C SER A 190 10.56 1.60 15.62
N MET A 191 11.22 2.04 16.70
CA MET A 191 11.93 1.12 17.62
C MET A 191 11.02 0.03 18.20
N ASN A 192 9.76 0.36 18.50
CA ASN A 192 8.74 -0.58 18.97
C ASN A 192 8.04 -1.36 17.84
N LYS A 193 8.42 -1.13 16.57
CA LYS A 193 7.89 -1.75 15.35
C LYS A 193 6.38 -1.57 15.12
N LEU A 194 5.74 -0.64 15.82
CA LEU A 194 4.31 -0.36 15.68
C LEU A 194 4.05 0.66 14.58
N ASN A 195 4.88 1.70 14.49
CA ASN A 195 4.69 2.77 13.51
C ASN A 195 5.60 2.53 12.31
N ALA A 196 5.15 2.99 11.13
CA ALA A 196 5.91 2.85 9.91
C ALA A 196 5.84 4.11 9.06
N PHE A 197 6.99 4.63 8.66
CA PHE A 197 7.04 5.50 7.49
C PHE A 197 7.11 4.61 6.25
N VAL A 198 6.27 4.86 5.26
CA VAL A 198 6.16 4.06 4.03
C VAL A 198 6.33 4.95 2.81
N ALA A 199 7.08 4.46 1.83
CA ALA A 199 7.14 5.07 0.51
C ALA A 199 6.89 4.00 -0.56
N ASN A 200 6.22 4.39 -1.64
CA ASN A 200 5.87 3.52 -2.74
C ASN A 200 6.09 4.23 -4.09
N ILE A 201 6.57 3.45 -5.07
CA ILE A 201 6.69 3.85 -6.47
C ILE A 201 6.13 2.73 -7.34
N GLY A 202 5.24 3.05 -8.26
CA GLY A 202 4.56 2.10 -9.11
C GLY A 202 4.40 2.60 -10.54
N ILE A 203 4.19 1.65 -11.44
CA ILE A 203 3.85 1.87 -12.84
C ILE A 203 2.60 1.06 -13.13
N GLY A 204 1.69 1.58 -13.94
CA GLY A 204 0.42 0.91 -14.17
C GLY A 204 -0.37 1.48 -15.31
N PHE A 205 -1.45 0.77 -15.63
CA PHE A 205 -2.44 1.24 -16.59
C PHE A 205 -3.40 2.19 -15.90
N ILE A 206 -3.77 3.26 -16.61
CA ILE A 206 -4.83 4.19 -16.22
C ILE A 206 -5.96 4.04 -17.22
N ASN A 207 -7.15 3.67 -16.74
CA ASN A 207 -8.38 3.77 -17.51
C ASN A 207 -9.09 5.06 -17.12
N TYR A 208 -9.53 5.81 -18.12
CA TYR A 208 -10.31 7.03 -18.00
C TYR A 208 -11.71 6.78 -18.57
N TYR A 209 -12.72 7.20 -17.83
CA TYR A 209 -14.12 7.10 -18.21
C TYR A 209 -14.83 8.38 -17.79
N ASP A 210 -15.61 8.96 -18.71
CA ASP A 210 -16.34 10.18 -18.46
C ASP A 210 -17.72 10.13 -19.13
N LYS A 211 -18.77 10.30 -18.32
CA LYS A 211 -20.13 10.53 -18.82
C LYS A 211 -20.32 12.04 -18.96
N LYS A 212 -20.11 12.50 -20.18
CA LYS A 212 -20.15 13.91 -20.53
C LYS A 212 -21.51 14.29 -21.07
N VAL A 213 -22.02 15.44 -20.68
CA VAL A 213 -23.19 16.08 -21.29
C VAL A 213 -22.76 17.45 -21.77
N VAL A 214 -23.02 17.74 -23.04
CA VAL A 214 -22.90 19.09 -23.60
C VAL A 214 -24.13 19.30 -24.45
N VAL A 215 -25.25 19.63 -23.79
CA VAL A 215 -26.61 19.60 -24.33
C VAL A 215 -27.09 18.19 -24.72
N ASP A 216 -26.28 17.42 -25.44
CA ASP A 216 -26.46 16.01 -25.77
C ASP A 216 -25.50 15.12 -24.94
N ASN A 217 -25.82 13.83 -24.83
CA ASN A 217 -25.06 12.87 -24.00
C ASN A 217 -23.91 12.25 -24.79
N TYR A 218 -22.75 12.19 -24.16
CA TYR A 218 -21.54 11.58 -24.69
C TYR A 218 -20.89 10.66 -23.65
N THR A 219 -20.11 9.70 -24.12
CA THR A 219 -19.21 8.91 -23.28
C THR A 219 -17.81 8.99 -23.84
N ILE A 220 -16.85 9.39 -23.00
CA ILE A 220 -15.44 9.44 -23.34
C ILE A 220 -14.74 8.31 -22.60
N THR A 221 -13.98 7.50 -23.33
CA THR A 221 -13.13 6.45 -22.74
C THR A 221 -11.71 6.55 -23.27
N ALA A 222 -10.71 6.43 -22.40
CA ALA A 222 -9.32 6.46 -22.81
C ALA A 222 -8.46 5.58 -21.90
N ASN A 223 -7.28 5.19 -22.41
CA ASN A 223 -6.32 4.38 -21.68
C ASN A 223 -4.94 4.97 -21.83
N THR A 224 -4.12 4.89 -20.78
CA THR A 224 -2.71 5.29 -20.83
C THR A 224 -1.89 4.50 -19.83
N ILE A 225 -0.57 4.65 -19.90
CA ILE A 225 0.36 4.17 -18.86
C ILE A 225 0.69 5.35 -17.98
N GLY A 226 0.72 5.12 -16.66
CA GLY A 226 1.05 6.13 -15.68
C GLY A 226 2.02 5.64 -14.62
N LEU A 227 2.52 6.61 -13.87
CA LEU A 227 3.36 6.40 -12.70
C LEU A 227 2.58 6.78 -11.44
N SER A 228 2.92 6.14 -10.33
CA SER A 228 2.35 6.42 -9.03
C SER A 228 3.45 6.52 -7.99
N PHE A 229 3.45 7.60 -7.23
CA PHE A 229 4.32 7.81 -6.08
C PHE A 229 3.47 7.97 -4.85
N GLY A 230 3.95 7.50 -3.70
CA GLY A 230 3.26 7.69 -2.44
C GLY A 230 4.23 7.73 -1.28
N VAL A 231 3.91 8.56 -0.30
CA VAL A 231 4.55 8.59 1.01
C VAL A 231 3.46 8.59 2.07
N GLY A 232 3.70 7.90 3.16
CA GLY A 232 2.71 7.78 4.22
C GLY A 232 3.33 7.49 5.58
N TYR A 233 2.54 7.73 6.61
CA TYR A 233 2.89 7.40 7.98
C TYR A 233 1.76 6.59 8.59
N ASP A 234 2.10 5.38 9.05
CA ASP A 234 1.21 4.46 9.72
C ASP A 234 1.46 4.53 11.24
N VAL A 235 0.40 4.74 12.01
CA VAL A 235 0.35 4.66 13.47
C VAL A 235 -0.23 3.31 13.88
N GLY A 236 0.59 2.48 14.50
CA GLY A 236 0.19 1.14 14.92
C GLY A 236 -0.79 1.17 16.09
N LEU A 237 -1.94 0.53 15.93
CA LEU A 237 -2.89 0.27 17.01
C LEU A 237 -2.60 -1.08 17.70
N SER A 238 -2.11 -2.04 16.92
CA SER A 238 -1.65 -3.35 17.37
C SER A 238 -0.55 -3.87 16.45
N LYS A 239 -0.03 -5.09 16.70
CA LYS A 239 0.97 -5.72 15.81
C LYS A 239 0.45 -5.96 14.38
N ASN A 240 -0.86 -6.04 14.20
CA ASN A 240 -1.49 -6.43 12.95
C ASN A 240 -2.36 -5.31 12.35
N ILE A 241 -2.62 -4.24 13.09
CA ILE A 241 -3.53 -3.17 12.67
C ILE A 241 -2.88 -1.82 12.87
N ALA A 242 -2.92 -0.97 11.85
CA ALA A 242 -2.52 0.43 11.94
C ALA A 242 -3.53 1.33 11.22
N VAL A 243 -3.55 2.60 11.60
CA VAL A 243 -4.19 3.67 10.83
C VAL A 243 -3.09 4.48 10.16
N GLY A 244 -3.30 4.96 8.94
CA GLY A 244 -2.28 5.68 8.21
C GLY A 244 -2.81 6.87 7.44
N MET A 245 -1.95 7.86 7.29
CA MET A 245 -2.14 8.97 6.35
C MET A 245 -1.20 8.79 5.17
N GLN A 246 -1.68 9.05 3.96
CA GLN A 246 -0.90 8.92 2.73
C GLN A 246 -1.10 10.14 1.83
N LEU A 247 0.02 10.69 1.37
CA LEU A 247 0.09 11.62 0.26
C LEU A 247 0.58 10.85 -0.96
N ALA A 248 -0.19 10.87 -2.04
CA ALA A 248 0.17 10.18 -3.28
C ALA A 248 0.08 11.10 -4.49
N PHE A 249 0.88 10.78 -5.50
CA PHE A 249 0.92 11.46 -6.79
C PHE A 249 0.67 10.41 -7.86
N THR A 250 -0.25 10.68 -8.77
CA THR A 250 -0.45 9.85 -9.96
C THR A 250 -0.13 10.71 -11.18
N LEU A 251 0.75 10.23 -12.04
CA LEU A 251 1.19 10.93 -13.25
C LEU A 251 0.76 10.14 -14.48
N GLY A 252 0.22 10.83 -15.47
CA GLY A 252 -0.24 10.24 -16.72
C GLY A 252 -0.79 11.29 -17.67
N GLY A 253 -0.81 10.96 -18.97
CA GLY A 253 -1.37 11.83 -20.00
C GLY A 253 -2.10 11.00 -21.04
N LEU A 254 -3.22 11.54 -21.55
CA LEU A 254 -3.97 10.94 -22.65
C LEU A 254 -3.52 11.59 -23.96
N SER A 255 -3.11 10.76 -24.91
CA SER A 255 -2.81 11.16 -26.29
C SER A 255 -3.96 10.85 -27.26
N GLU A 256 -4.90 10.00 -26.85
CA GLU A 256 -6.07 9.65 -27.64
C GLU A 256 -7.23 9.23 -26.72
N TYR A 257 -8.46 9.39 -27.21
CA TYR A 257 -9.67 8.94 -26.54
C TYR A 257 -10.72 8.48 -27.56
N GLN A 258 -11.68 7.68 -27.09
CA GLN A 258 -12.86 7.29 -27.86
C GLN A 258 -14.06 8.12 -27.39
N LEU A 259 -14.73 8.77 -28.33
CA LEU A 259 -15.97 9.52 -28.12
C LEU A 259 -17.15 8.71 -28.64
N LYS A 260 -18.18 8.53 -27.80
CA LYS A 260 -19.42 7.86 -28.15
C LYS A 260 -20.60 8.81 -27.97
N ASP A 261 -21.41 8.98 -29.01
CA ASP A 261 -22.58 9.87 -29.05
C ASP A 261 -23.92 9.10 -28.98
N GLY A 262 -23.86 7.81 -28.61
CA GLY A 262 -25.00 6.90 -28.56
C GLY A 262 -25.30 6.16 -29.87
N SER A 263 -24.80 6.65 -31.02
CA SER A 263 -25.01 6.03 -32.34
C SER A 263 -23.71 5.58 -33.00
N SER A 264 -22.60 6.26 -32.71
CA SER A 264 -21.29 6.03 -33.29
C SER A 264 -20.20 6.03 -32.23
N THR A 265 -19.03 5.50 -32.59
CA THR A 265 -17.79 5.58 -31.79
C THR A 265 -16.69 6.11 -32.67
N GLN A 266 -16.09 7.23 -32.27
CA GLN A 266 -14.97 7.86 -32.98
C GLN A 266 -13.73 7.87 -32.10
N THR A 267 -12.59 7.48 -32.65
CA THR A 267 -11.28 7.68 -32.01
C THR A 267 -10.76 9.07 -32.35
N VAL A 268 -10.47 9.87 -31.33
CA VAL A 268 -9.88 11.20 -31.46
C VAL A 268 -8.44 11.14 -30.98
N LYS A 269 -7.50 11.51 -31.85
CA LYS A 269 -6.08 11.65 -31.50
C LYS A 269 -5.79 13.11 -31.18
N LEU A 270 -5.16 13.34 -30.04
CA LEU A 270 -4.76 14.65 -29.57
C LEU A 270 -3.40 15.02 -30.18
N PRO A 271 -3.22 16.24 -30.69
CA PRO A 271 -1.90 16.80 -30.99
C PRO A 271 -1.03 16.86 -29.72
N SER A 272 0.30 16.86 -29.87
CA SER A 272 1.25 16.75 -28.75
C SER A 272 1.18 17.89 -27.73
N ASP A 273 0.72 19.07 -28.14
CA ASP A 273 0.49 20.25 -27.30
C ASP A 273 -0.86 20.21 -26.56
N SER A 274 -1.71 19.25 -26.90
CA SER A 274 -3.11 19.14 -26.49
C SER A 274 -3.37 17.88 -25.65
N TYR A 275 -2.32 17.23 -25.14
CA TYR A 275 -2.47 16.03 -24.31
C TYR A 275 -3.20 16.35 -23.01
N GLU A 276 -4.21 15.54 -22.70
CA GLU A 276 -5.00 15.72 -21.48
C GLU A 276 -4.23 15.17 -20.29
N SER A 277 -3.98 16.01 -19.28
CA SER A 277 -3.22 15.62 -18.10
C SER A 277 -4.09 14.90 -17.07
N LEU A 278 -3.68 13.70 -16.67
CA LEU A 278 -4.29 12.95 -15.56
C LEU A 278 -3.50 13.11 -14.26
N ASN A 279 -2.58 14.09 -14.22
CA ASN A 279 -1.71 14.30 -13.09
C ASN A 279 -2.51 14.77 -11.88
N ARG A 280 -2.32 14.12 -10.74
CA ARG A 280 -3.06 14.44 -9.51
C ARG A 280 -2.26 14.22 -8.24
N ILE A 281 -2.70 14.92 -7.20
CA ILE A 281 -2.26 14.76 -5.82
C ILE A 281 -3.44 14.24 -4.99
N ASP A 282 -3.22 13.19 -4.23
CA ASP A 282 -4.19 12.50 -3.40
C ASP A 282 -3.76 12.61 -1.93
N LEU A 283 -4.62 13.14 -1.05
CA LEU A 283 -4.43 13.07 0.40
C LEU A 283 -5.49 12.14 0.98
N SER A 284 -5.05 11.12 1.72
CA SER A 284 -5.94 10.06 2.18
C SER A 284 -5.61 9.58 3.59
N LEU A 285 -6.64 9.05 4.25
CA LEU A 285 -6.56 8.33 5.51
C LEU A 285 -7.02 6.89 5.28
N GLY A 286 -6.49 5.96 6.05
CA GLY A 286 -6.78 4.56 5.79
C GLY A 286 -6.41 3.60 6.90
N LEU A 287 -6.85 2.36 6.73
CA LEU A 287 -6.54 1.24 7.59
C LEU A 287 -5.44 0.37 6.97
N ARG A 288 -4.66 -0.28 7.82
CA ARG A 288 -3.59 -1.21 7.45
C ARG A 288 -3.78 -2.51 8.19
N LEU A 289 -3.76 -3.61 7.46
CA LEU A 289 -3.73 -4.96 8.00
C LEU A 289 -2.38 -5.58 7.67
N ASN A 290 -1.68 -6.01 8.70
CA ASN A 290 -0.31 -6.51 8.66
C ASN A 290 -0.31 -7.98 9.12
N SER A 291 0.24 -8.90 8.32
CA SER A 291 0.38 -10.33 8.66
C SER A 291 1.81 -10.80 8.49
N SER A 292 2.27 -11.63 9.42
CA SER A 292 3.59 -12.27 9.39
C SER A 292 3.56 -13.72 8.92
N LYS A 293 2.36 -14.29 8.75
CA LYS A 293 2.13 -15.60 8.13
C LYS A 293 1.72 -15.40 6.68
#